data_AF-A0A6C0FA09-F1
#
_entry.id   AF-A0A6C0FA09-F1
#
_cell.length_a   1.000
_cell.length_b   1.000
_cell.length_c   1.000
_cell.angle_alpha   90.00
_cell.angle_beta   90.00
_cell.angle_gamma   90.00
#
_symmetry.space_group_name_H-M   'P 1'
#
loop_
_entity.id
_entity.type
_entity.pdbx_description
1 polymer ?
#
loop_
_entity_poly.entity_id
_entity_poly.type
_entity_poly.pdbx_seq_one_letter_code
_entity_poly.pdbx_strand_id
1 'polypeptide(L)'
;MSSIQETFEFIGSIVNDIVDNAPTQSLKDKLTVNEVKDRFVSEIQGYHMVCESTIKEAVWEEINKSIASVGCNVTNEAKGNHKSGMDMKFEDIGISMKSAKIDKNKMSISSYRLTTVCSDKNVGTPAEIVEHIRERDSSYLYYSVLAREELAGDKIHYYWCMIPKSAPIFKMEASDFRAKMGKIGKNKNSQVGWETDNFSISFSMSSQLWFNFKFDDVKKYVVADTVVDNSCKKMSYSDIYRMAKKQKTE
;
A
#
# COMPACT_ATOMS: atom_id res chain seq x y z
N MET A 1 17.34 17.40 54.74
CA MET A 1 17.55 16.11 54.04
C MET A 1 16.46 15.78 53.03
N SER A 2 15.22 16.31 53.12
CA SER A 2 14.17 15.98 52.14
C SER A 2 14.34 16.61 50.75
N SER A 3 14.91 17.81 50.63
CA SER A 3 14.98 18.47 49.30
C SER A 3 15.97 17.83 48.32
N ILE A 4 17.00 17.14 48.82
CA ILE A 4 17.94 16.41 47.96
C ILE A 4 17.27 15.16 47.39
N GLN A 5 16.46 14.47 48.20
CA GLN A 5 15.74 13.26 47.78
C GLN A 5 14.66 13.57 46.73
N GLU A 6 13.92 14.67 46.91
CA GLU A 6 12.95 15.19 45.92
C GLU A 6 13.64 15.57 44.60
N THR A 7 14.86 16.12 44.66
CA THR A 7 15.62 16.47 43.46
C THR A 7 16.11 15.22 42.70
N PHE A 8 16.51 14.16 43.42
CA PHE A 8 16.92 12.90 42.80
C PHE A 8 15.74 12.13 42.19
N GLU A 9 14.56 12.16 42.82
CA GLU A 9 13.35 11.55 42.25
C GLU A 9 12.88 12.29 40.99
N PHE A 10 12.96 13.62 40.98
CA PHE A 10 12.62 14.44 39.81
C PHE A 10 13.63 14.26 38.65
N ILE A 11 14.93 14.18 38.94
CA ILE A 11 15.93 13.86 37.92
C ILE A 11 15.73 12.42 37.40
N GLY A 12 15.39 11.48 38.29
CA GLY A 12 15.07 10.10 37.91
C GLY A 12 13.85 10.00 36.98
N SER A 13 12.80 10.78 37.22
CA SER A 13 11.62 10.82 36.33
C SER A 13 11.96 11.45 34.98
N ILE A 14 12.76 12.52 34.95
CA ILE A 14 13.21 13.14 33.69
C ILE A 14 14.12 12.21 32.90
N VAL A 15 15.03 11.49 33.56
CA VAL A 15 15.91 10.53 32.88
C VAL A 15 15.11 9.35 32.34
N ASN A 16 14.11 8.84 33.06
CA ASN A 16 13.22 7.80 32.55
C ASN A 16 12.38 8.30 31.36
N ASP A 17 11.84 9.52 31.43
CA ASP A 17 11.12 10.14 30.31
C ASP A 17 12.02 10.38 29.09
N ILE A 18 13.33 10.61 29.27
CA ILE A 18 14.30 10.78 28.19
C ILE A 18 14.76 9.42 27.63
N VAL A 19 14.89 8.39 28.48
CA VAL A 19 15.28 7.03 28.07
C VAL A 19 14.13 6.31 27.35
N ASP A 20 12.87 6.59 27.72
CA ASP A 20 11.68 6.09 27.01
C ASP A 20 11.33 6.88 25.74
N ASN A 21 11.99 8.02 25.52
CA ASN A 21 11.89 8.83 24.29
C ASN A 21 13.21 8.87 23.50
N ALA A 22 13.87 7.72 23.35
CA ALA A 22 14.71 7.55 22.17
C ALA A 22 13.86 7.89 20.93
N PRO A 23 14.34 8.72 19.98
CA PRO A 23 13.55 9.08 18.81
C PRO A 23 13.15 7.77 18.13
N THR A 24 11.86 7.45 18.18
CA THR A 24 11.34 6.21 17.61
C THR A 24 11.69 6.27 16.13
N GLN A 25 12.63 5.42 15.72
CA GLN A 25 13.12 5.41 14.34
C GLN A 25 11.92 5.38 13.41
N SER A 26 11.85 6.33 12.48
CA SER A 26 10.64 6.49 11.66
C SER A 26 10.40 5.20 10.87
N LEU A 27 9.12 4.91 10.56
CA LEU A 27 8.80 3.72 9.75
C LEU A 27 9.61 3.69 8.43
N LYS A 28 9.86 4.87 7.85
CA LYS A 28 10.70 5.00 6.66
C LYS A 28 12.13 4.54 6.92
N ASP A 29 12.74 4.94 8.02
CA ASP A 29 14.12 4.57 8.35
C ASP A 29 14.22 3.05 8.59
N LYS A 30 13.24 2.46 9.27
CA LYS A 30 13.15 0.99 9.47
C LYS A 30 13.03 0.22 8.15
N LEU A 31 12.28 0.73 7.18
CA LEU A 31 12.02 0.06 5.91
C LEU A 31 13.08 0.33 4.83
N THR A 32 14.05 1.22 5.09
CA THR A 32 15.09 1.60 4.11
C THR A 32 16.46 1.01 4.41
N VAL A 33 16.57 0.21 5.48
CA VAL A 33 17.78 -0.56 5.82
C VAL A 33 18.08 -1.62 4.75
N ASN A 34 19.35 -2.02 4.65
CA ASN A 34 19.81 -2.91 3.57
C ASN A 34 19.18 -4.29 3.66
N GLU A 35 18.97 -4.81 4.86
CA GLU A 35 18.38 -6.13 5.10
C GLU A 35 16.95 -6.21 4.55
N VAL A 36 16.18 -5.12 4.65
CA VAL A 36 14.83 -5.02 4.07
C VAL A 36 14.89 -4.97 2.55
N LYS A 37 15.85 -4.26 1.96
CA LYS A 37 16.05 -4.21 0.50
C LYS A 37 16.48 -5.56 -0.06
N ASP A 38 17.41 -6.23 0.61
CA ASP A 38 17.88 -7.57 0.22
C ASP A 38 16.73 -8.58 0.32
N ARG A 39 15.94 -8.51 1.40
CA ARG A 39 14.73 -9.34 1.53
C ARG A 39 13.73 -9.04 0.41
N PHE A 40 13.49 -7.77 0.09
CA PHE A 40 12.62 -7.38 -1.03
C PHE A 40 13.09 -8.00 -2.34
N VAL A 41 14.38 -7.88 -2.68
CA VAL A 41 14.95 -8.48 -3.89
C VAL A 41 14.73 -10.01 -3.89
N SER A 42 15.06 -10.67 -2.78
CA SER A 42 14.99 -12.13 -2.67
C SER A 42 13.56 -12.69 -2.78
N GLU A 43 12.58 -12.02 -2.18
CA GLU A 43 11.17 -12.46 -2.18
C GLU A 43 10.52 -12.24 -3.55
N ILE A 44 10.76 -11.09 -4.19
CA ILE A 44 10.23 -10.78 -5.52
C ILE A 44 10.86 -11.69 -6.58
N GLN A 45 12.18 -11.88 -6.54
CA GLN A 45 12.86 -12.82 -7.45
C GLN A 45 12.44 -14.26 -7.19
N GLY A 46 12.36 -14.66 -5.92
CA GLY A 46 11.93 -16.00 -5.51
C GLY A 46 10.51 -16.34 -6.00
N TYR A 47 9.57 -15.40 -5.90
CA TYR A 47 8.24 -15.56 -6.49
C TYR A 47 8.31 -15.81 -7.99
N HIS A 48 9.10 -15.00 -8.72
CA HIS A 48 9.26 -15.13 -10.17
C HIS A 48 10.09 -16.33 -10.64
N MET A 49 10.79 -17.04 -9.73
CA MET A 49 11.35 -18.35 -10.06
C MET A 49 10.27 -19.41 -10.30
N VAL A 50 9.08 -19.22 -9.73
CA VAL A 50 8.00 -20.21 -9.69
C VAL A 50 6.78 -19.77 -10.51
N CYS A 51 6.50 -18.46 -10.49
CA CYS A 51 5.31 -17.85 -11.05
C CYS A 51 5.67 -16.85 -12.15
N GLU A 52 5.03 -16.97 -13.31
CA GLU A 52 5.20 -16.03 -14.43
C GLU A 52 4.24 -14.83 -14.34
N SER A 53 3.17 -14.94 -13.56
CA SER A 53 2.20 -13.86 -13.39
C SER A 53 2.80 -12.70 -12.61
N THR A 54 2.41 -11.46 -12.93
CA THR A 54 2.79 -10.31 -12.10
C THR A 54 2.21 -10.43 -10.69
N ILE A 55 2.93 -9.95 -9.68
CA ILE A 55 2.44 -9.88 -8.31
C ILE A 55 1.25 -8.90 -8.22
N LYS A 56 0.17 -9.33 -7.57
CA LYS A 56 -1.08 -8.57 -7.34
C LYS A 56 -1.40 -8.55 -5.85
N GLU A 57 -2.34 -7.69 -5.44
CA GLU A 57 -2.71 -7.35 -4.05
C GLU A 57 -2.60 -8.51 -3.05
N ALA A 58 -3.36 -9.61 -3.20
CA ALA A 58 -3.31 -10.73 -2.24
C ALA A 58 -1.93 -11.41 -2.12
N VAL A 59 -1.18 -11.52 -3.21
CA VAL A 59 0.18 -12.07 -3.19
C VAL A 59 1.15 -11.04 -2.60
N TRP A 60 0.92 -9.77 -2.88
CA TRP A 60 1.72 -8.67 -2.34
C TRP A 60 1.59 -8.57 -0.82
N GLU A 61 0.40 -8.75 -0.26
CA GLU A 61 0.19 -8.75 1.19
C GLU A 61 1.08 -9.79 1.90
N GLU A 62 1.09 -11.03 1.40
CA GLU A 62 1.91 -12.12 1.97
C GLU A 62 3.41 -11.86 1.81
N ILE A 63 3.83 -11.43 0.62
CA ILE A 63 5.24 -11.10 0.35
C ILE A 63 5.70 -9.93 1.23
N ASN A 64 4.91 -8.85 1.30
CA ASN A 64 5.27 -7.66 2.06
C ASN A 64 5.37 -7.96 3.55
N LYS A 65 4.46 -8.77 4.10
CA LYS A 65 4.57 -9.24 5.48
C LYS A 65 5.93 -9.88 5.77
N SER A 66 6.42 -10.75 4.89
CA SER A 66 7.75 -11.36 5.02
C SER A 66 8.85 -10.30 4.99
N ILE A 67 8.77 -9.37 4.02
CA ILE A 67 9.77 -8.32 3.82
C ILE A 67 9.85 -7.35 5.00
N ALA A 68 8.71 -6.77 5.39
CA ALA A 68 8.63 -5.78 6.45
C ALA A 68 9.01 -6.37 7.82
N SER A 69 8.77 -7.66 8.06
CA SER A 69 9.12 -8.33 9.32
C SER A 69 10.61 -8.30 9.69
N VAL A 70 11.47 -8.01 8.70
CA VAL A 70 12.92 -7.82 8.93
C VAL A 70 13.22 -6.47 9.60
N GLY A 71 12.44 -5.44 9.28
CA GLY A 71 12.68 -4.06 9.75
C GLY A 71 11.74 -3.60 10.85
N CYS A 72 10.56 -4.20 10.99
CA CYS A 72 9.57 -3.83 12.00
C CYS A 72 8.72 -5.02 12.44
N ASN A 73 8.06 -4.89 13.59
CA ASN A 73 7.09 -5.89 14.03
C ASN A 73 5.85 -5.83 13.13
N VAL A 74 5.51 -6.93 12.45
CA VAL A 74 4.33 -6.98 11.58
C VAL A 74 3.22 -7.75 12.28
N THR A 75 2.15 -7.07 12.63
CA THR A 75 0.98 -7.69 13.26
C THR A 75 -0.18 -7.81 12.27
N ASN A 76 -0.80 -8.98 12.26
CA ASN A 76 -1.96 -9.27 11.43
C ASN A 76 -3.23 -9.17 12.30
N GLU A 77 -3.95 -8.05 12.21
CA GLU A 77 -5.30 -7.92 12.78
C GLU A 77 -6.36 -8.25 11.73
N ALA A 78 -6.43 -9.50 11.30
CA ALA A 78 -7.64 -10.00 10.64
C ALA A 78 -7.83 -11.51 10.86
N LYS A 79 -8.23 -11.90 12.07
CA LYS A 79 -8.99 -13.16 12.28
C LYS A 79 -10.46 -12.95 11.88
N GLY A 80 -10.72 -12.50 10.64
CA GLY A 80 -12.07 -12.31 10.11
C GLY A 80 -12.77 -10.96 10.41
N ASN A 81 -12.12 -10.04 11.13
CA ASN A 81 -12.63 -8.69 11.38
C ASN A 81 -11.78 -7.64 10.66
N HIS A 82 -11.83 -7.61 9.32
CA HIS A 82 -11.17 -6.52 8.58
C HIS A 82 -11.87 -5.19 8.91
N LYS A 83 -11.18 -4.27 9.59
CA LYS A 83 -11.59 -2.86 9.58
C LYS A 83 -11.46 -2.37 8.14
N SER A 84 -12.50 -1.76 7.59
CA SER A 84 -12.50 -1.28 6.21
C SER A 84 -11.27 -0.39 5.95
N GLY A 85 -10.49 -0.74 4.92
CA GLY A 85 -9.35 0.05 4.44
C GLY A 85 -7.98 -0.27 5.05
N MET A 86 -7.88 -1.05 6.14
CA MET A 86 -6.60 -1.46 6.73
C MET A 86 -6.36 -2.95 6.50
N ASP A 87 -5.24 -3.26 5.86
CA ASP A 87 -4.86 -4.63 5.49
C ASP A 87 -3.83 -5.21 6.48
N MET A 88 -2.97 -4.35 7.04
CA MET A 88 -1.89 -4.79 7.94
C MET A 88 -1.48 -3.70 8.94
N LYS A 89 -0.74 -4.07 9.98
CA LYS A 89 -0.03 -3.14 10.85
C LYS A 89 1.46 -3.39 10.85
N PHE A 90 2.23 -2.32 10.69
CA PHE A 90 3.68 -2.28 10.92
C PHE A 90 3.92 -1.52 12.22
N GLU A 91 4.38 -2.22 13.24
CA GLU A 91 4.29 -1.79 14.65
C GLU A 91 2.80 -1.52 14.97
N ASP A 92 2.47 -0.27 15.30
CA ASP A 92 1.10 0.22 15.53
C ASP A 92 0.57 1.07 14.38
N ILE A 93 1.26 1.08 13.23
CA ILE A 93 0.89 1.89 12.06
C ILE A 93 0.06 1.05 11.11
N GLY A 94 -1.21 1.42 10.92
CA GLY A 94 -2.08 0.80 9.93
C GLY A 94 -1.62 1.07 8.50
N ILE A 95 -1.65 0.04 7.65
CA ILE A 95 -1.19 0.05 6.27
C ILE A 95 -2.31 -0.45 5.36
N SER A 96 -2.54 0.25 4.25
CA SER A 96 -3.35 -0.25 3.14
C SER A 96 -2.45 -0.76 2.02
N MET A 97 -2.60 -2.03 1.64
CA MET A 97 -1.79 -2.71 0.64
C MET A 97 -2.40 -2.52 -0.74
N LYS A 98 -1.59 -2.13 -1.72
CA LYS A 98 -2.03 -1.91 -3.10
C LYS A 98 -1.00 -2.42 -4.09
N SER A 99 -1.46 -2.68 -5.31
CA SER A 99 -0.61 -2.96 -6.45
C SER A 99 -1.00 -2.08 -7.62
N ALA A 100 -0.04 -1.70 -8.47
CA ALA A 100 -0.30 -0.81 -9.59
C ALA A 100 0.60 -1.13 -10.78
N LYS A 101 0.05 -1.00 -11.99
CA LYS A 101 0.85 -0.97 -13.23
C LYS A 101 1.24 0.48 -13.53
N ILE A 102 2.52 0.69 -13.82
CA ILE A 102 3.05 1.91 -14.39
C ILE A 102 2.98 1.76 -15.92
N ASP A 103 2.32 2.70 -16.59
CA ASP A 103 2.29 2.83 -18.04
C ASP A 103 2.58 4.29 -18.42
N LYS A 104 3.70 4.53 -19.11
CA LYS A 104 4.14 5.89 -19.52
C LYS A 104 4.08 6.88 -18.36
N ASN A 105 4.68 6.51 -17.23
CA ASN A 105 4.69 7.29 -15.98
C ASN A 105 3.30 7.50 -15.33
N LYS A 106 2.24 6.87 -15.81
CA LYS A 106 0.91 6.92 -15.16
C LYS A 106 0.68 5.66 -14.36
N MET A 107 0.06 5.79 -13.20
CA MET A 107 -0.39 4.66 -12.42
C MET A 107 -1.72 4.97 -11.72
N SER A 108 -2.45 3.90 -11.40
CA SER A 108 -3.70 3.99 -10.66
C SER A 108 -3.72 2.98 -9.53
N ILE A 109 -4.22 3.40 -8.37
CA ILE A 109 -4.51 2.49 -7.25
C ILE A 109 -6.00 2.54 -6.92
N SER A 110 -6.60 1.38 -6.67
CA SER A 110 -7.96 1.28 -6.15
C SER A 110 -7.98 1.62 -4.65
N SER A 111 -9.12 2.09 -4.15
CA SER A 111 -9.32 2.30 -2.71
C SER A 111 -10.72 1.85 -2.28
N TYR A 112 -11.63 2.77 -1.96
CA TYR A 112 -12.95 2.44 -1.41
C TYR A 112 -14.02 2.11 -2.44
N ARG A 113 -14.86 1.11 -2.12
CA ARG A 113 -16.15 0.92 -2.79
C ARG A 113 -17.20 1.82 -2.18
N LEU A 114 -17.76 2.72 -2.97
CA LEU A 114 -18.68 3.77 -2.51
C LEU A 114 -20.13 3.45 -2.87
N THR A 115 -20.49 2.18 -3.05
CA THR A 115 -21.84 1.75 -3.45
C THR A 115 -22.96 2.24 -2.53
N THR A 116 -22.66 2.50 -1.26
CA THR A 116 -23.62 3.02 -0.28
C THR A 116 -23.87 4.52 -0.43
N VAL A 117 -22.99 5.23 -1.15
CA VAL A 117 -22.98 6.70 -1.28
C VAL A 117 -23.34 7.12 -2.70
N CYS A 118 -22.81 6.40 -3.69
CA CYS A 118 -23.04 6.69 -5.10
C CYS A 118 -23.14 5.41 -5.94
N SER A 119 -23.93 5.46 -6.99
CA SER A 119 -24.28 4.37 -7.91
C SER A 119 -24.89 4.94 -9.20
N ASP A 120 -25.21 4.05 -10.13
CA ASP A 120 -25.93 4.38 -11.36
C ASP A 120 -27.38 4.84 -11.13
N LYS A 121 -27.97 4.47 -10.00
CA LYS A 121 -29.34 4.85 -9.61
C LYS A 121 -29.40 6.09 -8.72
N ASN A 122 -28.35 6.30 -7.92
CA ASN A 122 -28.20 7.47 -7.05
C ASN A 122 -26.77 7.96 -7.19
N VAL A 123 -26.56 9.08 -7.89
CA VAL A 123 -25.22 9.59 -8.18
C VAL A 123 -24.49 10.13 -6.93
N GLY A 124 -25.21 10.37 -5.83
CA GLY A 124 -24.68 10.99 -4.61
C GLY A 124 -24.22 12.44 -4.83
N THR A 125 -23.76 13.09 -3.76
CA THR A 125 -23.14 14.43 -3.87
C THR A 125 -21.63 14.36 -3.60
N PRO A 126 -20.82 15.26 -4.19
CA PRO A 126 -19.39 15.34 -3.90
C PRO A 126 -19.06 15.50 -2.41
N ALA A 127 -19.88 16.25 -1.65
CA ALA A 127 -19.69 16.46 -0.22
C ALA A 127 -19.82 15.15 0.57
N GLU A 128 -20.91 14.41 0.36
CA GLU A 128 -21.14 13.11 1.00
C GLU A 128 -20.06 12.08 0.62
N ILE A 129 -19.62 12.09 -0.64
CA ILE A 129 -18.55 11.21 -1.10
C ILE A 129 -17.24 11.50 -0.36
N VAL A 130 -16.84 12.77 -0.27
CA VAL A 130 -15.61 13.18 0.41
C VAL A 130 -15.66 12.86 1.90
N GLU A 131 -16.79 13.12 2.56
CA GLU A 131 -17.00 12.80 3.98
C GLU A 131 -16.83 11.29 4.23
N HIS A 132 -17.51 10.45 3.45
CA HIS A 132 -17.41 8.99 3.61
C HIS A 132 -16.01 8.42 3.31
N ILE A 133 -15.26 9.04 2.40
CA ILE A 133 -13.86 8.67 2.17
C ILE A 133 -13.04 8.99 3.44
N ARG A 134 -13.18 10.21 3.97
CA ARG A 134 -12.46 10.66 5.18
C ARG A 134 -12.76 9.80 6.41
N GLU A 135 -14.00 9.35 6.59
CA GLU A 135 -14.38 8.44 7.69
C GLU A 135 -13.64 7.09 7.61
N ARG A 136 -13.58 6.50 6.41
CA ARG A 136 -12.94 5.20 6.19
C ARG A 136 -11.40 5.29 6.21
N ASP A 137 -10.85 6.46 5.96
CA ASP A 137 -9.40 6.75 5.96
C ASP A 137 -8.79 6.82 7.38
N SER A 138 -9.60 6.69 8.43
CA SER A 138 -9.12 6.76 9.82
C SER A 138 -8.29 5.54 10.26
N SER A 139 -8.39 4.41 9.57
CA SER A 139 -7.83 3.13 10.01
C SER A 139 -6.36 2.87 9.66
N TYR A 140 -5.76 3.64 8.75
CA TYR A 140 -4.36 3.49 8.32
C TYR A 140 -3.67 4.85 8.13
N LEU A 141 -2.34 4.85 7.99
CA LEU A 141 -1.53 6.05 7.75
C LEU A 141 -0.76 6.01 6.42
N TYR A 142 -0.51 4.83 5.88
CA TYR A 142 0.26 4.66 4.64
C TYR A 142 -0.44 3.74 3.65
N TYR A 143 -0.28 4.06 2.37
CA TYR A 143 -0.44 3.12 1.28
C TYR A 143 0.91 2.43 1.01
N SER A 144 0.94 1.11 1.12
CA SER A 144 2.06 0.28 0.70
C SER A 144 1.77 -0.26 -0.69
N VAL A 145 2.35 0.42 -1.70
CA VAL A 145 2.07 0.16 -3.11
C VAL A 145 3.23 -0.62 -3.73
N LEU A 146 2.94 -1.81 -4.26
CA LEU A 146 3.82 -2.48 -5.21
C LEU A 146 3.51 -1.98 -6.62
N ALA A 147 4.27 -0.99 -7.07
CA ALA A 147 4.18 -0.48 -8.43
C ALA A 147 5.07 -1.33 -9.35
N ARG A 148 4.64 -1.55 -10.59
CA ARG A 148 5.39 -2.36 -11.56
C ARG A 148 5.39 -1.77 -12.96
N GLU A 149 6.55 -1.77 -13.59
CA GLU A 149 6.74 -1.41 -14.99
C GLU A 149 7.14 -2.65 -15.78
N GLU A 150 6.40 -2.95 -16.86
CA GLU A 150 6.73 -4.04 -17.78
C GLU A 150 7.69 -3.50 -18.84
N LEU A 151 8.92 -4.00 -18.84
CA LEU A 151 10.01 -3.58 -19.72
C LEU A 151 10.14 -4.53 -20.92
N ALA A 152 10.95 -4.13 -21.90
CA ALA A 152 11.28 -5.00 -23.03
C ALA A 152 12.06 -6.27 -22.59
N GLY A 153 11.85 -7.36 -23.33
CA GLY A 153 12.52 -8.64 -23.08
C GLY A 153 12.03 -9.37 -21.84
N ASP A 154 10.72 -9.37 -21.60
CA ASP A 154 10.03 -10.03 -20.48
C ASP A 154 10.59 -9.66 -19.10
N LYS A 155 11.09 -8.42 -18.96
CA LYS A 155 11.57 -7.89 -17.68
C LYS A 155 10.46 -7.12 -16.99
N ILE A 156 10.42 -7.20 -15.66
CA ILE A 156 9.49 -6.43 -14.85
C ILE A 156 10.30 -5.69 -13.78
N HIS A 157 10.15 -4.37 -13.71
CA HIS A 157 10.71 -3.55 -12.64
C HIS A 157 9.65 -3.32 -11.59
N TYR A 158 9.88 -3.83 -10.38
CA TYR A 158 9.03 -3.59 -9.23
C TYR A 158 9.60 -2.49 -8.34
N TYR A 159 8.73 -1.60 -7.88
CA TYR A 159 9.01 -0.55 -6.92
C TYR A 159 8.07 -0.69 -5.73
N TRP A 160 8.63 -0.78 -4.53
CA TRP A 160 7.84 -0.70 -3.30
C TRP A 160 7.82 0.73 -2.80
N CYS A 161 6.61 1.33 -2.80
CA CYS A 161 6.37 2.68 -2.33
C CYS A 161 5.62 2.66 -0.99
N MET A 162 6.10 3.43 -0.01
CA MET A 162 5.41 3.68 1.26
C MET A 162 4.90 5.13 1.28
N ILE A 163 3.70 5.34 0.76
CA ILE A 163 3.15 6.67 0.51
C ILE A 163 2.27 7.08 1.69
N PRO A 164 2.56 8.19 2.40
CA PRO A 164 1.70 8.65 3.48
C PRO A 164 0.34 9.10 2.92
N LYS A 165 -0.75 8.77 3.60
CA LYS A 165 -2.10 9.19 3.18
C LYS A 165 -2.27 10.71 3.13
N SER A 166 -1.45 11.44 3.89
CA SER A 166 -1.40 12.91 3.89
C SER A 166 -0.69 13.49 2.67
N ALA A 167 -0.14 12.66 1.77
CA ALA A 167 0.48 13.14 0.55
C ALA A 167 -0.54 13.95 -0.30
N PRO A 168 -0.12 15.07 -0.92
CA PRO A 168 -1.02 15.93 -1.69
C PRO A 168 -1.79 15.22 -2.80
N ILE A 169 -1.26 14.13 -3.35
CA ILE A 169 -1.90 13.31 -4.39
C ILE A 169 -3.21 12.65 -3.92
N PHE A 170 -3.42 12.50 -2.61
CA PHE A 170 -4.63 11.96 -2.01
C PHE A 170 -5.56 13.03 -1.46
N LYS A 171 -5.18 14.32 -1.55
CA LYS A 171 -6.04 15.40 -1.09
C LYS A 171 -7.26 15.50 -2.01
N MET A 172 -8.45 15.50 -1.41
CA MET A 172 -9.72 15.60 -2.10
C MET A 172 -10.58 16.69 -1.49
N GLU A 173 -11.09 17.59 -2.34
CA GLU A 173 -12.11 18.56 -1.98
C GLU A 173 -13.37 18.35 -2.82
N ALA A 174 -14.53 18.59 -2.23
CA ALA A 174 -15.82 18.40 -2.90
C ALA A 174 -15.97 19.27 -4.16
N SER A 175 -15.31 20.44 -4.18
CA SER A 175 -15.27 21.37 -5.32
C SER A 175 -14.57 20.80 -6.56
N ASP A 176 -13.70 19.80 -6.39
CA ASP A 176 -12.88 19.29 -7.49
C ASP A 176 -13.67 18.34 -8.40
N PHE A 177 -14.76 17.78 -7.87
CA PHE A 177 -15.57 16.75 -8.52
C PHE A 177 -16.33 17.28 -9.73
N ARG A 178 -16.16 16.58 -10.85
CA ARG A 178 -16.92 16.77 -12.09
C ARG A 178 -17.70 15.51 -12.42
N ALA A 179 -18.89 15.68 -13.00
CA ALA A 179 -19.68 14.55 -13.49
C ALA A 179 -18.93 13.86 -14.64
N LYS A 180 -18.65 12.57 -14.48
CA LYS A 180 -18.07 11.76 -15.55
C LYS A 180 -19.18 11.35 -16.51
N MET A 181 -19.16 11.88 -17.72
CA MET A 181 -20.22 11.65 -18.71
C MET A 181 -19.91 10.45 -19.63
N GLY A 182 -20.90 9.60 -19.87
CA GLY A 182 -20.78 8.50 -20.80
C GLY A 182 -20.70 8.99 -22.24
N LYS A 183 -19.78 8.42 -23.03
CA LYS A 183 -19.47 8.89 -24.39
C LYS A 183 -20.17 8.09 -25.49
N ILE A 184 -20.60 6.85 -25.20
CA ILE A 184 -21.09 5.89 -26.20
C ILE A 184 -22.25 5.04 -25.67
N GLY A 185 -23.04 4.50 -26.60
CA GLY A 185 -24.08 3.50 -26.33
C GLY A 185 -25.22 4.00 -25.45
N LYS A 186 -25.80 3.10 -24.64
CA LYS A 186 -26.96 3.38 -23.76
C LYS A 186 -26.69 4.45 -22.70
N ASN A 187 -25.42 4.70 -22.39
CA ASN A 187 -25.00 5.67 -21.37
C ASN A 187 -24.50 6.99 -21.97
N LYS A 188 -24.70 7.21 -23.28
CA LYS A 188 -24.27 8.45 -23.91
C LYS A 188 -25.00 9.64 -23.27
N ASN A 189 -24.25 10.65 -22.86
CA ASN A 189 -24.74 11.86 -22.19
C ASN A 189 -25.41 11.61 -20.82
N SER A 190 -25.31 10.41 -20.24
CA SER A 190 -25.69 10.19 -18.84
C SER A 190 -24.46 10.27 -17.94
N GLN A 191 -24.67 10.65 -16.68
CA GLN A 191 -23.61 10.58 -15.67
C GLN A 191 -23.33 9.12 -15.34
N VAL A 192 -22.08 8.70 -15.52
CA VAL A 192 -21.60 7.34 -15.26
C VAL A 192 -20.60 7.27 -14.11
N GLY A 193 -20.39 8.39 -13.44
CA GLY A 193 -19.46 8.48 -12.32
C GLY A 193 -19.11 9.91 -11.93
N TRP A 194 -18.00 10.01 -11.21
CA TRP A 194 -17.36 11.25 -10.80
C TRP A 194 -15.88 11.22 -11.18
N GLU A 195 -15.31 12.36 -11.50
CA GLU A 195 -13.88 12.47 -11.80
C GLU A 195 -13.29 13.82 -11.43
N THR A 196 -12.01 13.80 -11.13
CA THR A 196 -11.15 14.98 -10.96
C THR A 196 -9.90 14.78 -11.80
N ASP A 197 -8.89 15.62 -11.60
CA ASP A 197 -7.60 15.44 -12.27
C ASP A 197 -6.82 14.24 -11.68
N ASN A 198 -7.05 13.90 -10.41
CA ASN A 198 -6.25 12.90 -9.66
C ASN A 198 -7.04 11.67 -9.20
N PHE A 199 -8.35 11.61 -9.40
CA PHE A 199 -9.12 10.42 -9.07
C PHE A 199 -10.39 10.29 -9.89
N SER A 200 -10.97 9.10 -9.88
CA SER A 200 -12.24 8.81 -10.54
C SER A 200 -13.04 7.75 -9.83
N ILE A 201 -14.35 7.84 -9.93
CA ILE A 201 -15.33 6.86 -9.50
C ILE A 201 -16.16 6.51 -10.73
N SER A 202 -16.33 5.23 -11.02
CA SER A 202 -17.23 4.77 -12.09
C SER A 202 -18.32 3.89 -11.48
N PHE A 203 -19.59 4.16 -11.82
CA PHE A 203 -20.73 3.46 -11.21
C PHE A 203 -20.86 2.00 -11.66
N SER A 204 -20.09 1.57 -12.66
CA SER A 204 -19.97 0.16 -13.03
C SER A 204 -19.25 -0.64 -11.94
N MET A 205 -19.79 -1.80 -11.57
CA MET A 205 -19.10 -2.80 -10.74
C MET A 205 -18.53 -2.24 -9.43
N SER A 206 -19.40 -1.64 -8.60
CA SER A 206 -19.19 -1.24 -7.19
C SER A 206 -18.75 0.19 -6.85
N SER A 207 -18.91 1.16 -7.77
CA SER A 207 -18.60 2.58 -7.50
C SER A 207 -17.22 2.74 -6.83
N GLN A 208 -16.23 2.05 -7.37
CA GLN A 208 -14.90 1.96 -6.83
C GLN A 208 -14.15 3.28 -7.06
N LEU A 209 -13.57 3.83 -6.00
CA LEU A 209 -12.63 4.95 -6.07
C LEU A 209 -11.29 4.47 -6.62
N TRP A 210 -10.77 5.22 -7.59
CA TRP A 210 -9.44 5.05 -8.17
C TRP A 210 -8.67 6.36 -8.04
N PHE A 211 -7.51 6.33 -7.40
CA PHE A 211 -6.54 7.41 -7.46
C PHE A 211 -5.68 7.23 -8.70
N ASN A 212 -5.46 8.31 -9.45
CA ASN A 212 -4.70 8.37 -10.68
C ASN A 212 -3.61 9.42 -10.52
N PHE A 213 -2.34 9.04 -10.60
CA PHE A 213 -1.22 9.96 -10.44
C PHE A 213 -0.02 9.53 -11.27
N LYS A 214 1.00 10.40 -11.37
CA LYS A 214 2.23 10.03 -12.04
C LYS A 214 3.16 9.29 -11.09
N PHE A 215 3.92 8.34 -11.61
CA PHE A 215 4.91 7.63 -10.79
C PHE A 215 5.97 8.59 -10.24
N ASP A 216 6.36 9.60 -11.01
CA ASP A 216 7.28 10.65 -10.56
C ASP A 216 6.80 11.37 -9.28
N ASP A 217 5.49 11.54 -9.09
CA ASP A 217 4.93 12.20 -7.90
C ASP A 217 5.16 11.36 -6.62
N VAL A 218 5.32 10.05 -6.78
CA VAL A 218 5.48 9.08 -5.69
C VAL A 218 6.87 8.46 -5.58
N LYS A 219 7.76 8.71 -6.55
CA LYS A 219 9.12 8.16 -6.58
C LYS A 219 9.94 8.44 -5.31
N LYS A 220 9.70 9.60 -4.67
CA LYS A 220 10.32 9.98 -3.38
C LYS A 220 9.92 9.10 -2.19
N TYR A 221 8.90 8.26 -2.34
CA TYR A 221 8.40 7.32 -1.34
C TYR A 221 8.83 5.87 -1.61
N VAL A 222 9.67 5.63 -2.63
CA VAL A 222 10.25 4.31 -2.90
C VAL A 222 11.18 3.93 -1.75
N VAL A 223 10.98 2.73 -1.18
CA VAL A 223 11.83 2.17 -0.12
C VAL A 223 12.76 1.07 -0.64
N ALA A 224 12.33 0.33 -1.67
CA ALA A 224 13.11 -0.68 -2.35
C ALA A 224 12.59 -0.88 -3.79
N ASP A 225 13.46 -1.37 -4.67
CA ASP A 225 13.11 -1.73 -6.04
C ASP A 225 13.97 -2.89 -6.55
N THR A 226 13.48 -3.58 -7.58
CA THR A 226 14.23 -4.68 -8.22
C THR A 226 13.70 -4.95 -9.62
N VAL A 227 14.57 -5.43 -10.50
CA VAL A 227 14.21 -5.89 -11.84
C VAL A 227 14.27 -7.41 -11.86
N VAL A 228 13.20 -8.04 -12.33
CA VAL A 228 13.15 -9.49 -12.54
C VAL A 228 13.14 -9.79 -14.03
N ASP A 229 13.80 -10.89 -14.40
CA ASP A 229 13.67 -11.54 -15.69
C ASP A 229 12.58 -12.61 -15.60
N ASN A 230 11.50 -12.39 -16.33
CA ASN A 230 10.29 -13.20 -16.36
C ASN A 230 10.14 -13.97 -17.69
N SER A 231 11.22 -14.13 -18.45
CA SER A 231 11.22 -14.80 -19.77
C SER A 231 10.96 -16.31 -19.70
N CYS A 232 11.23 -16.96 -18.57
CA CYS A 232 10.90 -18.37 -18.38
C CYS A 232 10.73 -18.74 -16.91
N LYS A 233 9.77 -19.62 -16.64
CA LYS A 233 9.68 -20.29 -15.34
C LYS A 233 10.92 -21.15 -15.08
N LYS A 234 11.55 -20.93 -13.92
CA LYS A 234 12.81 -21.57 -13.55
C LYS A 234 12.63 -22.81 -12.70
N MET A 235 11.51 -22.93 -11.97
CA MET A 235 11.29 -24.00 -10.99
C MET A 235 9.80 -24.36 -10.83
N SER A 236 9.46 -25.65 -10.77
CA SER A 236 8.10 -26.09 -10.44
C SER A 236 7.90 -26.25 -8.92
N TYR A 237 6.64 -26.26 -8.46
CA TYR A 237 6.32 -26.57 -7.06
C TYR A 237 6.83 -27.97 -6.63
N SER A 238 6.92 -28.92 -7.57
CA SER A 238 7.48 -30.25 -7.29
C SER A 238 8.96 -30.19 -6.97
N ASP A 239 9.71 -29.33 -7.67
CA ASP A 239 11.14 -29.13 -7.44
C ASP A 239 11.38 -28.52 -6.05
N ILE A 240 10.60 -27.50 -5.68
CA ILE A 240 10.64 -26.89 -4.33
C ILE A 240 10.39 -27.95 -3.25
N TYR A 241 9.34 -28.76 -3.39
CA TYR A 241 9.02 -29.82 -2.43
C TYR A 241 10.17 -30.83 -2.27
N ARG A 242 10.78 -31.25 -3.39
CA ARG A 242 11.92 -32.18 -3.39
C ARG A 242 13.15 -31.57 -2.73
N MET A 243 13.45 -30.29 -2.99
CA MET A 243 14.57 -29.57 -2.37
C MET A 243 14.38 -29.43 -0.86
N ALA A 244 13.19 -29.01 -0.41
CA ALA A 244 12.87 -28.87 1.00
C ALA A 244 12.90 -30.21 1.76
N LYS A 245 12.55 -31.32 1.10
CA LYS A 245 12.64 -32.66 1.71
C LYS A 245 14.10 -33.12 1.90
N LYS A 246 14.98 -32.84 0.93
CA LYS A 246 16.41 -33.17 1.03
C LYS A 246 17.09 -32.47 2.20
N GLN A 247 16.83 -31.17 2.37
CA GLN A 247 17.38 -30.39 3.50
C GLN A 247 16.94 -30.86 4.89
N LYS A 248 15.84 -31.62 5.00
CA LYS A 248 15.39 -32.19 6.28
C LYS A 248 15.99 -33.56 6.60
N THR A 249 16.69 -34.16 5.64
CA THR A 249 17.27 -35.51 5.77
C THR A 249 18.78 -35.44 6.02
N GLU A 250 19.38 -34.26 5.90
CA GLU A 250 20.75 -33.90 6.26
C GLU A 250 20.75 -33.14 7.59
#